data_AF-A0A1B8UN84-F1
#
_entry.id   AF-A0A1B8UN84-F1
#
_cell.length_a   1.000
_cell.length_b   1.000
_cell.length_c   1.000
_cell.angle_alpha   90.00
_cell.angle_beta   90.00
_cell.angle_gamma   90.00
#
_symmetry.space_group_name_H-M   'P 1'
#
loop_
_entity.id
_entity.type
_entity.pdbx_description
1 polymer ?
#
loop_
_entity_poly.entity_id
_entity_poly.type
_entity_poly.pdbx_seq_one_letter_code
_entity_poly.pdbx_strand_id
1 'polypeptide(L)'
;MNKKAAIAMLSCSLSLVFLFIYVWESQQVTASEDQVTSKMIVKEAMTAQEHFVSYVMGDTVYMEDLVKQSIEPLRKATGEVFPAMHRVKGTTAINNFTYLANQMVIDPVSLQIGMERSIPYTYTATIEQSSKYIDTLLYDGWELIGSYNDHRSMDMYLRKNGRMARVIILERMMKVFDDVKRELPDSKAFVK
;
A
#
# COMPACT_ATOMS: atom_id res chain seq x y z
N MET A 1 50.34 44.98 43.52
CA MET A 1 49.40 44.20 42.68
C MET A 1 49.87 42.74 42.64
N ASN A 2 49.05 41.81 43.12
CA ASN A 2 49.47 40.45 43.46
C ASN A 2 49.64 39.57 42.21
N LYS A 3 50.89 39.19 41.89
CA LYS A 3 51.24 38.34 40.72
C LYS A 3 50.47 37.01 40.68
N LYS A 4 50.01 36.50 41.83
CA LYS A 4 49.21 35.27 41.93
C LYS A 4 47.78 35.43 41.38
N ALA A 5 47.20 36.63 41.43
CA ALA A 5 45.86 36.89 40.90
C ALA A 5 45.85 36.98 39.36
N ALA A 6 46.93 37.47 38.75
CA ALA A 6 47.05 37.61 37.30
C ALA A 6 47.18 36.24 36.60
N ILE A 7 47.90 35.28 37.21
CA ILE A 7 48.08 33.93 36.66
C ILE A 7 46.78 33.11 36.74
N ALA A 8 46.00 33.28 37.82
CA ALA A 8 44.70 32.62 37.97
C ALA A 8 43.68 33.10 36.91
N MET A 9 43.64 34.41 36.61
CA MET A 9 42.76 34.93 35.55
C MET A 9 43.16 34.46 34.14
N LEU A 10 44.46 34.32 33.85
CA LEU A 10 44.93 33.82 32.55
C LEU A 10 44.59 32.32 32.33
N SER A 11 44.57 31.52 33.40
CA SER A 11 44.21 30.10 33.32
C SER A 11 42.70 29.87 33.09
N CYS A 12 41.86 30.78 33.59
CA CYS A 12 40.41 30.68 33.46
C CYS A 12 39.95 31.04 32.04
N SER A 13 40.59 32.02 31.40
CA SER A 13 40.28 32.41 30.01
C SER A 13 40.75 31.38 28.98
N LEU A 14 41.89 30.71 29.20
CA LEU A 14 42.37 29.66 28.28
C LEU A 14 41.43 28.42 28.29
N SER A 15 40.88 28.09 29.45
CA SER A 15 39.95 26.95 29.63
C SER A 15 38.62 27.18 28.91
N LEU A 16 38.13 28.44 28.88
CA LEU A 16 36.92 28.84 28.16
C LEU A 16 37.08 28.78 26.64
N VAL A 17 38.27 29.10 26.11
CA VAL A 17 38.56 29.01 24.67
C VAL A 17 38.62 27.55 24.21
N PHE A 18 39.25 26.66 24.99
CA PHE A 18 39.26 25.23 24.67
C PHE A 18 37.86 24.60 24.73
N LEU A 19 36.99 25.04 25.65
CA LEU A 19 35.60 24.58 25.69
C LEU A 19 34.80 25.05 24.47
N PHE A 20 35.05 26.27 23.99
CA PHE A 20 34.38 26.80 22.79
C PHE A 20 34.81 26.09 21.50
N ILE A 21 36.10 25.76 21.35
CA ILE A 21 36.60 25.01 20.19
C ILE A 21 36.02 23.59 20.20
N TYR A 22 35.98 22.93 21.36
CA TYR A 22 35.40 21.58 21.48
C TYR A 22 33.90 21.55 21.20
N VAL A 23 33.15 22.55 21.65
CA VAL A 23 31.72 22.69 21.33
C VAL A 23 31.51 22.99 19.84
N TRP A 24 32.36 23.81 19.22
CA TRP A 24 32.27 24.13 17.79
C TRP A 24 32.59 22.93 16.89
N GLU A 25 33.60 22.13 17.21
CA GLU A 25 33.93 20.90 16.46
C GLU A 25 32.87 19.80 16.67
N SER A 26 32.24 19.73 17.84
CA SER A 26 31.13 18.79 18.08
C SER A 26 29.85 19.11 17.28
N GLN A 27 29.74 20.33 16.73
CA GLN A 27 28.61 20.73 15.87
C GLN A 27 28.88 20.52 14.37
N GLN A 28 30.07 20.03 13.98
CA GLN A 28 30.39 19.66 12.60
C GLN A 28 30.26 18.17 12.29
N VAL A 29 29.61 17.39 13.16
CA VAL A 29 28.91 16.18 12.68
C VAL A 29 27.65 16.68 11.98
N THR A 30 27.85 17.11 10.74
CA THR A 30 26.76 17.21 9.77
C THR A 30 26.09 15.86 9.79
N ALA A 31 24.90 15.84 10.37
CA ALA A 31 23.95 14.77 10.17
C ALA A 31 23.98 14.47 8.66
N SER A 32 24.48 13.28 8.30
CA SER A 32 24.08 12.70 7.04
C SER A 32 22.57 12.77 7.07
N GLU A 33 21.98 13.60 6.20
CA GLU A 33 20.56 13.54 5.94
C GLU A 33 20.27 12.07 5.64
N ASP A 34 19.68 11.38 6.61
CA ASP A 34 18.89 10.19 6.40
C ASP A 34 17.79 10.64 5.44
N GLN A 35 18.11 10.68 4.14
CA GLN A 35 17.13 10.52 3.10
C GLN A 35 16.56 9.13 3.35
N VAL A 36 15.57 9.06 4.23
CA VAL A 36 14.60 7.99 4.25
C VAL A 36 13.98 8.02 2.86
N THR A 37 14.60 7.32 1.93
CA THR A 37 14.09 7.15 0.57
C THR A 37 12.77 6.41 0.74
N SER A 38 11.68 7.19 0.72
CA SER A 38 10.35 6.69 0.98
C SER A 38 10.03 5.59 -0.01
N LYS A 39 9.71 4.40 0.52
CA LYS A 39 9.29 3.23 -0.25
C LYS A 39 7.90 3.49 -0.82
N MET A 40 7.79 3.63 -2.14
CA MET A 40 6.49 3.76 -2.83
C MET A 40 6.09 2.45 -3.49
N ILE A 41 5.04 1.80 -2.98
CA ILE A 41 4.48 0.59 -3.59
C ILE A 41 3.76 0.95 -4.89
N VAL A 42 4.14 0.31 -5.99
CA VAL A 42 3.57 0.55 -7.34
C VAL A 42 2.72 -0.61 -7.85
N LYS A 43 3.03 -1.83 -7.40
CA LYS A 43 2.20 -3.03 -7.61
C LYS A 43 2.24 -3.91 -6.37
N GLU A 44 1.15 -4.61 -6.09
CA GLU A 44 1.06 -5.59 -5.03
C GLU A 44 0.25 -6.80 -5.50
N ALA A 45 0.74 -8.00 -5.25
CA ALA A 45 0.00 -9.24 -5.45
C ALA A 45 0.02 -10.06 -4.17
N MET A 46 -1.15 -10.47 -3.68
CA MET A 46 -1.31 -11.23 -2.44
C MET A 46 -2.26 -12.40 -2.65
N THR A 47 -1.84 -13.59 -2.24
CA THR A 47 -2.66 -14.81 -2.14
C THR A 47 -2.44 -15.44 -0.77
N ALA A 48 -3.02 -16.62 -0.51
CA ALA A 48 -2.78 -17.34 0.74
C ALA A 48 -1.33 -17.85 0.89
N GLN A 49 -0.60 -18.04 -0.21
CA GLN A 49 0.76 -18.61 -0.20
C GLN A 49 1.84 -17.59 -0.58
N GLU A 50 1.45 -16.49 -1.22
CA GLU A 50 2.39 -15.55 -1.84
C GLU A 50 2.02 -14.13 -1.49
N HIS A 51 3.03 -13.29 -1.27
CA HIS A 51 2.85 -11.86 -1.13
C HIS A 51 4.04 -11.15 -1.75
N PHE A 52 3.82 -10.58 -2.93
CA PHE A 52 4.82 -9.85 -3.67
C PHE A 52 4.48 -8.38 -3.77
N VAL A 53 5.50 -7.53 -3.66
CA VAL A 53 5.37 -6.08 -3.80
C VAL A 53 6.44 -5.59 -4.77
N SER A 54 6.02 -4.78 -5.73
CA SER A 54 6.92 -3.96 -6.54
C SER A 54 6.90 -2.55 -5.98
N TYR A 55 8.06 -1.96 -5.70
CA TYR A 55 8.15 -0.62 -5.14
C TYR A 55 9.34 0.17 -5.70
N VAL A 56 9.23 1.49 -5.64
CA VAL A 56 10.32 2.41 -5.99
C VAL A 56 10.95 2.94 -4.71
N MET A 57 12.28 2.92 -4.67
CA MET A 57 13.09 3.51 -3.62
C MET A 57 14.31 4.19 -4.28
N GLY A 58 14.40 5.51 -4.13
CA GLY A 58 15.32 6.32 -4.93
C GLY A 58 14.93 6.26 -6.42
N ASP A 59 15.88 5.86 -7.26
CA ASP A 59 15.71 5.76 -8.72
C ASP A 59 15.52 4.30 -9.20
N THR A 60 15.34 3.36 -8.29
CA THR A 60 15.36 1.93 -8.57
C THR A 60 14.04 1.27 -8.19
N VAL A 61 13.51 0.44 -9.08
CA VAL A 61 12.37 -0.44 -8.86
C VAL A 61 12.90 -1.75 -8.27
N TYR A 62 12.31 -2.15 -7.15
CA TYR A 62 12.59 -3.40 -6.46
C TYR A 62 11.35 -4.28 -6.47
N MET A 63 11.56 -5.58 -6.45
CA MET A 63 10.53 -6.56 -6.13
C MET A 63 10.91 -7.22 -4.80
N GLU A 64 9.93 -7.35 -3.91
CA GLU A 64 10.09 -8.05 -2.64
C GLU A 64 9.06 -9.16 -2.52
N ASP A 65 9.55 -10.34 -2.15
CA ASP A 65 8.76 -11.48 -1.70
C ASP A 65 8.66 -11.36 -0.17
N LEU A 66 7.51 -10.93 0.34
CA LEU A 66 7.30 -10.69 1.76
C LEU A 66 7.18 -12.00 2.56
N VAL A 67 6.83 -13.10 1.90
CA VAL A 67 6.76 -14.43 2.54
C VAL A 67 8.18 -14.98 2.74
N LYS A 68 9.04 -14.85 1.73
CA LYS A 68 10.43 -15.34 1.78
C LYS A 68 11.44 -14.31 2.27
N GLN A 69 10.99 -13.08 2.52
CA GLN A 69 11.83 -11.95 2.95
C GLN A 69 13.01 -11.70 2.00
N SER A 70 12.78 -11.79 0.70
CA SER A 70 13.81 -11.60 -0.32
C SER A 70 13.52 -10.39 -1.19
N ILE A 71 14.57 -9.63 -1.54
CA ILE A 71 14.49 -8.42 -2.35
C ILE A 71 15.34 -8.60 -3.62
N GLU A 72 14.76 -8.28 -4.78
CA GLU A 72 15.38 -8.36 -6.11
C GLU A 72 15.32 -6.96 -6.76
N PRO A 73 16.45 -6.30 -7.05
CA PRO A 73 16.43 -5.07 -7.86
C PRO A 73 16.03 -5.43 -9.30
N LEU A 74 15.06 -4.72 -9.85
CA LEU A 74 14.55 -4.99 -11.19
C LEU A 74 15.18 -4.08 -12.25
N ARG A 75 14.96 -2.76 -12.12
CA ARG A 75 15.35 -1.76 -13.13
C ARG A 75 15.34 -0.36 -12.55
N LYS A 76 15.88 0.62 -13.29
CA LYS A 76 15.68 2.03 -12.97
C LYS A 76 14.22 2.44 -13.21
N ALA A 77 13.70 3.27 -12.32
CA ALA A 77 12.40 3.91 -12.50
C ALA A 77 12.52 4.94 -13.65
N THR A 78 11.55 4.94 -14.55
CA THR A 78 11.52 5.83 -15.71
C THR A 78 10.16 6.50 -15.80
N GLY A 79 10.13 7.82 -15.96
CA GLY A 79 8.89 8.59 -16.04
C GLY A 79 8.23 8.83 -14.68
N GLU A 80 6.96 9.22 -14.71
CA GLU A 80 6.15 9.44 -13.52
C GLU A 80 5.74 8.09 -12.89
N VAL A 81 5.82 8.03 -11.56
CA VAL A 81 5.50 6.83 -10.78
C VAL A 81 4.25 7.12 -9.96
N PHE A 82 3.27 6.21 -10.04
CA PHE A 82 2.02 6.30 -9.31
C PHE A 82 1.93 5.17 -8.29
N PRO A 83 1.42 5.43 -7.07
CA PRO A 83 1.25 4.40 -6.07
C PRO A 83 0.16 3.41 -6.49
N ALA A 84 0.26 2.17 -6.01
CA ALA A 84 -0.80 1.19 -6.17
C ALA A 84 -2.10 1.66 -5.48
N MET A 85 -3.23 1.33 -6.08
CA MET A 85 -4.52 1.48 -5.43
C MET A 85 -4.64 0.48 -4.28
N HIS A 86 -5.21 0.92 -3.15
CA HIS A 86 -5.49 0.04 -2.03
C HIS A 86 -6.94 0.19 -1.57
N ARG A 87 -7.50 -0.93 -1.11
CA ARG A 87 -8.83 -0.98 -0.53
C ARG A 87 -8.88 -0.13 0.74
N VAL A 88 -9.95 0.65 0.90
CA VAL A 88 -10.24 1.29 2.18
C VAL A 88 -10.64 0.17 3.16
N LYS A 89 -9.79 -0.12 4.14
CA LYS A 89 -10.06 -1.17 5.14
C LYS A 89 -11.01 -0.67 6.23
N GLY A 90 -11.81 -1.57 6.78
CA GLY A 90 -12.67 -1.27 7.93
C GLY A 90 -13.91 -0.47 7.57
N THR A 91 -14.41 -0.60 6.33
CA THR A 91 -15.72 -0.03 6.01
C THR A 91 -16.82 -0.90 6.62
N THR A 92 -17.93 -0.27 7.01
CA THR A 92 -19.06 -1.01 7.57
C THR A 92 -19.75 -1.83 6.48
N ALA A 93 -19.75 -3.15 6.62
CA ALA A 93 -20.49 -4.04 5.74
C ALA A 93 -22.00 -3.74 5.81
N ILE A 94 -22.68 -3.87 4.68
CA ILE A 94 -24.14 -3.73 4.60
C ILE A 94 -24.75 -5.11 4.84
N ASN A 95 -25.71 -5.23 5.75
CA ASN A 95 -26.33 -6.50 6.13
C ASN A 95 -27.73 -6.72 5.50
N ASN A 96 -28.20 -5.76 4.70
CA ASN A 96 -29.45 -5.86 3.94
C ASN A 96 -29.14 -5.71 2.46
N PHE A 97 -29.23 -6.82 1.73
CA PHE A 97 -28.87 -6.89 0.31
C PHE A 97 -29.63 -8.00 -0.39
N THR A 98 -29.60 -7.98 -1.72
CA THR A 98 -30.12 -9.05 -2.57
C THR A 98 -29.01 -9.57 -3.48
N TYR A 99 -29.22 -10.77 -4.03
CA TYR A 99 -28.29 -11.38 -4.97
C TYR A 99 -28.67 -11.04 -6.41
N LEU A 100 -27.69 -11.07 -7.31
CA LEU A 100 -27.98 -11.06 -8.75
C LEU A 100 -28.78 -12.31 -9.13
N ALA A 101 -29.72 -12.16 -10.08
CA ALA A 101 -30.60 -13.25 -10.48
C ALA A 101 -29.80 -14.48 -10.96
N ASN A 102 -30.10 -15.65 -10.38
CA ASN A 102 -29.42 -16.92 -10.65
C ASN A 102 -27.91 -16.94 -10.34
N GLN A 103 -27.42 -16.00 -9.52
CA GLN A 103 -26.02 -15.90 -9.11
C GLN A 103 -25.92 -15.94 -7.58
N MET A 104 -24.74 -16.30 -7.08
CA MET A 104 -24.47 -16.27 -5.63
C MET A 104 -23.87 -14.94 -5.17
N VAL A 105 -23.51 -14.07 -6.11
CA VAL A 105 -22.90 -12.78 -5.80
C VAL A 105 -23.97 -11.72 -5.50
N ILE A 106 -23.67 -10.87 -4.52
CA ILE A 106 -24.55 -9.76 -4.11
C ILE A 106 -24.70 -8.78 -5.27
N ASP A 107 -25.92 -8.29 -5.52
CA ASP A 107 -26.14 -7.19 -6.45
C ASP A 107 -25.60 -5.88 -5.84
N PRO A 108 -24.57 -5.24 -6.44
CA PRO A 108 -24.03 -3.98 -5.93
C PRO A 108 -25.09 -2.89 -5.76
N VAL A 109 -26.11 -2.83 -6.62
CA VAL A 109 -27.16 -1.79 -6.53
C VAL A 109 -28.06 -2.01 -5.31
N SER A 110 -28.22 -3.26 -4.86
CA SER A 110 -29.03 -3.60 -3.68
C SER A 110 -28.50 -3.02 -2.38
N LEU A 111 -27.22 -2.61 -2.34
CA LEU A 111 -26.62 -2.01 -1.15
C LEU A 111 -27.13 -0.59 -0.87
N GLN A 112 -27.80 0.07 -1.83
CA GLN A 112 -28.36 1.42 -1.69
C GLN A 112 -27.36 2.50 -1.25
N ILE A 113 -26.07 2.32 -1.58
CA ILE A 113 -25.00 3.29 -1.26
C ILE A 113 -24.60 4.17 -2.46
N GLY A 114 -25.48 4.30 -3.47
CA GLY A 114 -25.25 5.12 -4.66
C GLY A 114 -24.39 4.47 -5.75
N MET A 115 -24.32 3.13 -5.80
CA MET A 115 -23.78 2.42 -6.95
C MET A 115 -24.87 2.25 -8.02
N GLU A 116 -24.51 2.44 -9.29
CA GLU A 116 -25.43 2.35 -10.41
C GLU A 116 -24.94 1.36 -11.45
N ARG A 117 -25.84 0.55 -12.01
CA ARG A 117 -25.49 -0.35 -13.12
C ARG A 117 -25.26 0.47 -14.38
N SER A 118 -24.12 0.29 -15.03
CA SER A 118 -23.77 0.98 -16.28
C SER A 118 -24.01 0.10 -17.50
N ILE A 119 -23.20 -0.95 -17.65
CA ILE A 119 -23.32 -1.98 -18.70
C ILE A 119 -23.26 -3.36 -18.02
N PRO A 120 -23.43 -4.50 -18.73
CA PRO A 120 -23.35 -5.81 -18.10
C PRO A 120 -22.11 -5.97 -17.22
N TYR A 121 -22.31 -6.49 -16.01
CA TYR A 121 -21.27 -6.73 -15.00
C TYR A 121 -20.51 -5.49 -14.53
N THR A 122 -20.92 -4.28 -14.91
CA THR A 122 -20.19 -3.03 -14.65
C THR A 122 -21.08 -2.02 -13.93
N TYR A 123 -20.51 -1.38 -12.93
CA TYR A 123 -21.19 -0.46 -12.03
C TYR A 123 -20.37 0.83 -11.91
N THR A 124 -21.05 1.98 -11.96
CA THR A 124 -20.45 3.25 -11.54
C THR A 124 -20.32 3.20 -10.02
N ALA A 125 -19.09 3.31 -9.53
CA ALA A 125 -18.78 3.20 -8.11
C ALA A 125 -17.46 3.90 -7.78
N THR A 126 -17.38 4.56 -6.63
CA THR A 126 -16.12 5.06 -6.07
C THR A 126 -15.32 3.91 -5.45
N ILE A 127 -14.04 4.16 -5.16
CA ILE A 127 -13.18 3.21 -4.42
C ILE A 127 -13.79 2.87 -3.05
N GLU A 128 -14.38 3.84 -2.36
CA GLU A 128 -15.01 3.63 -1.04
C GLU A 128 -16.26 2.74 -1.16
N GLN A 129 -17.14 3.02 -2.12
CA GLN A 129 -18.33 2.20 -2.38
C GLN A 129 -17.93 0.77 -2.76
N SER A 130 -16.90 0.62 -3.60
CA SER A 130 -16.36 -0.68 -4.00
C SER A 130 -15.74 -1.41 -2.81
N SER A 131 -15.06 -0.71 -1.90
CA SER A 131 -14.51 -1.30 -0.67
C SER A 131 -15.61 -1.81 0.26
N LYS A 132 -16.71 -1.05 0.41
CA LYS A 132 -17.93 -1.47 1.13
C LYS A 132 -18.57 -2.70 0.50
N TYR A 133 -18.59 -2.78 -0.82
CA TYR A 133 -19.08 -3.97 -1.52
C TYR A 133 -18.24 -5.21 -1.20
N ILE A 134 -16.90 -5.09 -1.20
CA ILE A 134 -16.02 -6.19 -0.78
C ILE A 134 -16.27 -6.57 0.69
N ASP A 135 -16.31 -5.62 1.62
CA ASP A 135 -16.62 -5.91 3.04
C ASP A 135 -17.98 -6.59 3.21
N THR A 136 -18.96 -6.27 2.37
CA THR A 136 -20.28 -6.89 2.35
C THR A 136 -20.23 -8.33 1.80
N LEU A 137 -19.43 -8.61 0.77
CA LEU A 137 -19.17 -9.99 0.32
C LEU A 137 -18.48 -10.81 1.43
N LEU A 138 -17.48 -10.24 2.10
CA LEU A 138 -16.79 -10.91 3.20
C LEU A 138 -17.76 -11.22 4.36
N TYR A 139 -18.64 -10.27 4.71
CA TYR A 139 -19.69 -10.46 5.70
C TYR A 139 -20.67 -11.58 5.31
N ASP A 140 -21.02 -11.68 4.03
CA ASP A 140 -21.85 -12.74 3.46
C ASP A 140 -21.15 -14.12 3.42
N GLY A 141 -19.88 -14.20 3.81
CA GLY A 141 -19.11 -15.45 3.88
C GLY A 141 -18.33 -15.77 2.62
N TRP A 142 -18.06 -14.79 1.77
CA TRP A 142 -17.01 -14.90 0.75
C TRP A 142 -15.63 -14.77 1.40
N GLU A 143 -14.66 -15.51 0.88
CA GLU A 143 -13.27 -15.47 1.31
C GLU A 143 -12.43 -14.79 0.23
N LEU A 144 -11.67 -13.74 0.57
CA LEU A 144 -10.70 -13.14 -0.35
C LEU A 144 -9.49 -14.06 -0.47
N ILE A 145 -9.30 -14.69 -1.63
CA ILE A 145 -8.21 -15.64 -1.87
C ILE A 145 -7.04 -15.05 -2.68
N GLY A 146 -7.27 -13.92 -3.36
CA GLY A 146 -6.27 -13.26 -4.19
C GLY A 146 -6.58 -11.78 -4.41
N SER A 147 -5.55 -10.94 -4.45
CA SER A 147 -5.65 -9.50 -4.71
C SER A 147 -4.45 -9.03 -5.52
N TYR A 148 -4.70 -8.31 -6.61
CA TYR A 148 -3.69 -7.82 -7.54
C TYR A 148 -3.95 -6.34 -7.81
N ASN A 149 -3.03 -5.48 -7.36
CA ASN A 149 -3.22 -4.04 -7.30
C ASN A 149 -2.12 -3.32 -8.08
N ASP A 150 -2.52 -2.33 -8.86
CA ASP A 150 -1.64 -1.33 -9.46
C ASP A 150 -2.28 0.06 -9.34
N HIS A 151 -1.67 1.08 -9.95
CA HIS A 151 -2.21 2.46 -9.90
C HIS A 151 -3.54 2.66 -10.65
N ARG A 152 -3.99 1.69 -11.46
CA ARG A 152 -5.20 1.80 -12.28
C ARG A 152 -6.34 0.96 -11.76
N SER A 153 -6.03 -0.11 -11.04
CA SER A 153 -7.00 -1.13 -10.67
C SER A 153 -6.62 -1.94 -9.43
N MET A 154 -7.66 -2.48 -8.79
CA MET A 154 -7.55 -3.59 -7.85
C MET A 154 -8.37 -4.76 -8.38
N ASP A 155 -7.76 -5.92 -8.57
CA ASP A 155 -8.40 -7.14 -9.07
C ASP A 155 -8.45 -8.19 -7.95
N MET A 156 -9.65 -8.41 -7.42
CA MET A 156 -9.89 -9.24 -6.24
C MET A 156 -10.62 -10.52 -6.61
N TYR A 157 -10.12 -11.63 -6.10
CA TYR A 157 -10.66 -12.97 -6.32
C TYR A 157 -11.24 -13.48 -5.01
N LEU A 158 -12.55 -13.78 -5.01
CA LEU A 158 -13.27 -14.23 -3.84
C LEU A 158 -13.87 -15.61 -4.05
N ARG A 159 -13.93 -16.42 -2.99
CA ARG A 159 -14.46 -17.79 -3.01
C ARG A 159 -15.60 -17.98 -2.02
N LYS A 160 -16.66 -18.67 -2.43
CA LYS A 160 -17.75 -19.14 -1.55
C LYS A 160 -18.33 -20.44 -2.08
N ASN A 161 -18.42 -21.48 -1.24
CA ASN A 161 -19.01 -22.77 -1.60
C ASN A 161 -18.52 -23.37 -2.94
N GLY A 162 -17.21 -23.26 -3.22
CA GLY A 162 -16.60 -23.76 -4.45
C GLY A 162 -16.83 -22.92 -5.71
N ARG A 163 -17.56 -21.79 -5.61
CA ARG A 163 -17.67 -20.77 -6.65
C ARG A 163 -16.62 -19.67 -6.47
N MET A 164 -16.26 -19.06 -7.58
CA MET A 164 -15.31 -17.97 -7.65
C MET A 164 -15.97 -16.72 -8.22
N ALA A 165 -15.85 -15.61 -7.50
CA ALA A 165 -16.17 -14.29 -7.98
C ALA A 165 -14.88 -13.50 -8.24
N ARG A 166 -14.93 -12.61 -9.22
CA ARG A 166 -13.87 -11.64 -9.50
C ARG A 166 -14.45 -10.24 -9.47
N VAL A 167 -13.86 -9.39 -8.66
CA VAL A 167 -14.24 -7.98 -8.54
C VAL A 167 -13.06 -7.11 -8.98
N ILE A 168 -13.25 -6.34 -10.05
CA ILE A 168 -12.25 -5.40 -10.56
C ILE A 168 -12.69 -3.99 -10.19
N ILE A 169 -11.93 -3.31 -9.35
CA ILE A 169 -12.17 -1.94 -8.94
C ILE A 169 -11.26 -1.01 -9.74
N LEU A 170 -11.86 0.00 -10.35
CA LEU A 170 -11.21 1.11 -11.04
C LEU A 170 -11.55 2.40 -10.29
N GLU A 171 -10.92 3.52 -10.65
CA GLU A 171 -11.11 4.81 -9.97
C GLU A 171 -12.59 5.23 -9.81
N ARG A 172 -13.41 4.99 -10.85
CA ARG A 172 -14.83 5.40 -10.89
C ARG A 172 -15.79 4.28 -11.32
N MET A 173 -15.30 3.06 -11.41
CA MET A 173 -16.07 1.92 -11.88
C MET A 173 -15.70 0.66 -11.12
N MET A 174 -16.64 -0.26 -10.99
CA MET A 174 -16.41 -1.60 -10.48
C MET A 174 -17.00 -2.61 -11.45
N LYS A 175 -16.30 -3.73 -11.66
CA LYS A 175 -16.82 -4.87 -12.39
C LYS A 175 -16.96 -6.06 -11.47
N VAL A 176 -18.06 -6.79 -11.60
CA VAL A 176 -18.37 -7.97 -10.78
C VAL A 176 -18.70 -9.13 -11.69
N PHE A 177 -17.91 -10.19 -11.60
CA PHE A 177 -18.10 -11.44 -12.33
C PHE A 177 -18.34 -12.57 -11.33
N ASP A 178 -19.35 -13.40 -11.59
CA ASP A 178 -19.60 -14.65 -10.88
C ASP A 178 -19.16 -15.84 -11.75
N ASP A 179 -18.84 -16.95 -11.11
CA ASP A 179 -18.44 -18.22 -11.72
C ASP A 179 -17.25 -18.12 -12.69
N VAL A 180 -16.22 -17.37 -12.29
CA VAL A 180 -14.98 -17.26 -13.06
C VAL A 180 -14.09 -18.50 -12.90
N LYS A 181 -13.08 -18.63 -13.77
CA LYS A 181 -12.05 -19.68 -13.65
C LYS A 181 -11.40 -19.64 -12.26
N ARG A 182 -11.11 -20.82 -11.73
CA ARG A 182 -10.52 -20.99 -10.39
C ARG A 182 -9.03 -20.67 -10.30
N GLU A 183 -8.36 -20.63 -11.43
CA GLU A 183 -6.93 -20.33 -11.51
C GLU A 183 -6.68 -18.85 -11.26
N LEU A 184 -5.80 -18.56 -10.30
CA LEU A 184 -5.32 -17.22 -10.04
C LEU A 184 -4.17 -16.86 -11.01
N PRO A 185 -4.01 -15.58 -11.39
CA PRO A 185 -2.83 -15.12 -12.09
C PRO A 185 -1.52 -15.45 -11.34
N ASP A 186 -0.40 -15.47 -12.05
CA ASP A 186 0.91 -15.61 -11.41
C ASP A 186 1.28 -14.30 -10.68
N SER A 187 1.38 -14.37 -9.34
CA SER A 187 1.64 -13.21 -8.47
C SER A 187 2.98 -12.55 -8.77
N LYS A 188 4.02 -13.35 -9.06
CA LYS A 188 5.38 -12.85 -9.32
C LYS A 188 5.46 -12.17 -10.68
N ALA A 189 4.85 -12.75 -11.71
CA ALA A 189 4.78 -12.18 -13.04
C ALA A 189 3.99 -10.87 -13.05
N PHE A 190 2.94 -10.75 -12.23
CA PHE A 190 2.18 -9.52 -12.12
C PHE A 190 3.03 -8.34 -11.61
N VAL A 191 3.85 -8.56 -10.58
CA VAL A 191 4.64 -7.48 -9.93
C VAL A 191 5.93 -7.10 -10.66
N LYS A 192 6.44 -7.98 -11.54
CA LYS A 192 7.61 -7.67 -12.38
C LYS A 192 7.31 -6.59 -13.43
#